data_AF-A0A428WI79-F1
#
_entry.id   AF-A0A428WI79-F1
#
_cell.length_a   1.000
_cell.length_b   1.000
_cell.length_c   1.000
_cell.angle_alpha   90.00
_cell.angle_beta   90.00
_cell.angle_gamma   90.00
#
_symmetry.space_group_name_H-M   'P 1'
#
loop_
_entity.id
_entity.type
_entity.pdbx_description
1 polymer ?
#
loop_
_entity_poly.entity_id
_entity_poly.type
_entity_poly.pdbx_seq_one_letter_code
_entity_poly.pdbx_strand_id
1 'polypeptide(L)'
;MTATDTAARVLGWSASEPSAPLPRGDLTGAAGLADPGRDVTAAAARLAAVTAARLRLPSPPLGDRGPVGPGPVLLAAVIGARTRPREALAVAAAVPRAGSAFDRLARHGVVAPAVARLTGPLRAAVLDASPLTGLFGTPSRAGEPAAEEELERLLAHADGRTLAAVELAGVPADAAQARWRGDLLDGFRLADRAFVLDVYEKALRFHGAEHRERLAEAVRDNGELAEATAAWWRPLAALERSHRQLLRARPGLVGYPAGIDFARRRARLAAMVREAFERRRS
;
A
#
# COMPACT_ATOMS: atom_id res chain seq x y z
N MET A 1 20.50 -26.08 1.78
CA MET A 1 19.86 -24.98 1.01
C MET A 1 20.58 -23.72 1.44
N THR A 2 20.79 -22.76 0.55
CA THR A 2 21.47 -21.50 0.88
C THR A 2 20.49 -20.34 0.92
N ALA A 3 20.96 -19.17 1.37
CA ALA A 3 20.21 -17.93 1.29
C ALA A 3 19.86 -17.58 -0.17
N THR A 4 20.79 -17.81 -1.10
CA THR A 4 20.60 -17.62 -2.54
C THR A 4 19.52 -18.56 -3.11
N ASP A 5 19.55 -19.84 -2.75
CA ASP A 5 18.51 -20.80 -3.15
C ASP A 5 17.14 -20.40 -2.61
N THR A 6 17.10 -19.94 -1.36
CA THR A 6 15.89 -19.48 -0.69
C THR A 6 15.31 -18.27 -1.43
N ALA A 7 16.14 -17.28 -1.77
CA ALA A 7 15.74 -16.11 -2.53
C ALA A 7 15.22 -16.50 -3.93
N ALA A 8 15.94 -17.35 -4.66
CA ALA A 8 15.55 -17.81 -5.99
C ALA A 8 14.17 -18.49 -5.98
N ARG A 9 13.90 -19.36 -4.99
CA ARG A 9 12.60 -20.04 -4.84
C ARG A 9 11.46 -19.06 -4.55
N VAL A 10 11.69 -18.07 -3.69
CA VAL A 10 10.67 -17.04 -3.38
C VAL A 10 10.44 -16.13 -4.59
N LEU A 11 11.48 -15.72 -5.33
CA LEU A 11 11.35 -14.95 -6.57
C LEU A 11 10.54 -15.70 -7.63
N GLY A 12 10.84 -16.99 -7.83
CA GLY A 12 10.08 -17.85 -8.75
C GLY A 12 8.61 -18.01 -8.34
N TRP A 13 8.36 -18.23 -7.04
CA TRP A 13 7.01 -18.28 -6.49
C TRP A 13 6.23 -16.97 -6.70
N SER A 14 6.85 -15.82 -6.43
CA SER A 14 6.23 -14.50 -6.63
C SER A 14 5.92 -14.21 -8.10
N ALA A 15 6.75 -14.70 -9.02
CA ALA A 15 6.54 -14.54 -10.45
C ALA A 15 5.40 -15.43 -10.98
N SER A 16 5.32 -16.69 -10.54
CA SER A 16 4.46 -17.69 -11.20
C SER A 16 3.22 -18.11 -10.41
N GLU A 17 3.33 -18.32 -9.09
CA GLU A 17 2.30 -19.02 -8.31
C GLU A 17 2.10 -18.42 -6.90
N PRO A 18 1.73 -17.13 -6.76
CA PRO A 18 1.59 -16.49 -5.44
C PRO A 18 0.44 -17.05 -4.58
N SER A 19 -0.45 -17.85 -5.16
CA SER A 19 -1.50 -18.59 -4.44
C SER A 19 -0.97 -19.85 -3.74
N ALA A 20 0.13 -20.44 -4.22
CA ALA A 20 0.75 -21.62 -3.63
C ALA A 20 1.35 -21.31 -2.23
N PRO A 21 1.60 -22.34 -1.39
CA PRO A 21 2.25 -22.13 -0.10
C PRO A 21 3.59 -21.41 -0.24
N LEU A 22 3.80 -20.39 0.59
CA LEU A 22 5.02 -19.57 0.57
C LEU A 22 6.27 -20.46 0.81
N PRO A 23 7.26 -20.47 -0.10
CA PRO A 23 8.47 -21.28 0.03
C PRO A 23 9.18 -21.06 1.37
N ARG A 24 9.81 -22.11 1.90
CA ARG A 24 10.59 -22.07 3.14
C ARG A 24 12.06 -22.36 2.85
N GLY A 25 12.94 -21.65 3.54
CA GLY A 25 14.38 -21.85 3.43
C GLY A 25 15.20 -21.36 4.61
N ASP A 26 16.48 -21.13 4.36
CA ASP A 26 17.46 -20.70 5.37
C ASP A 26 18.30 -19.52 4.88
N LEU A 27 19.12 -18.97 5.79
CA LEU A 27 19.98 -17.81 5.53
C LEU A 27 21.46 -18.20 5.56
N THR A 28 21.78 -19.47 5.30
CA THR A 28 23.17 -19.93 5.23
C THR A 28 23.85 -19.22 4.06
N GLY A 29 24.97 -18.55 4.32
CA GLY A 29 25.68 -17.77 3.30
C GLY A 29 25.02 -16.44 2.94
N ALA A 30 24.20 -15.85 3.82
CA ALA A 30 23.50 -14.58 3.56
C ALA A 30 24.42 -13.40 3.16
N ALA A 31 25.70 -13.42 3.53
CA ALA A 31 26.68 -12.41 3.08
C ALA A 31 26.78 -12.34 1.54
N GLY A 32 26.60 -13.47 0.84
CA GLY A 32 26.58 -13.51 -0.63
C GLY A 32 25.36 -12.86 -1.28
N LEU A 33 24.35 -12.45 -0.51
CA LEU A 33 23.19 -11.73 -1.05
C LEU A 33 23.46 -10.25 -1.34
N ALA A 34 24.56 -9.69 -0.83
CA ALA A 34 24.97 -8.32 -1.14
C ALA A 34 25.43 -8.17 -2.59
N ASP A 35 25.99 -9.24 -3.17
CA ASP A 35 26.36 -9.35 -4.58
C ASP A 35 25.79 -10.66 -5.17
N PRO A 36 24.47 -10.69 -5.44
CA PRO A 36 23.82 -11.91 -5.90
C PRO A 36 24.30 -12.29 -7.30
N GLY A 37 24.54 -13.59 -7.50
CA GLY A 37 24.92 -14.14 -8.80
C GLY A 37 23.93 -13.80 -9.91
N ARG A 38 24.42 -13.79 -11.16
CA ARG A 38 23.68 -13.33 -12.35
C ARG A 38 22.28 -13.91 -12.49
N ASP A 39 22.10 -15.19 -12.19
CA ASP A 39 20.81 -15.87 -12.36
C ASP A 39 19.73 -15.34 -11.42
N VAL A 40 20.09 -15.05 -10.17
CA VAL A 40 19.15 -14.52 -9.16
C VAL A 40 18.85 -13.06 -9.42
N THR A 41 19.86 -12.28 -9.83
CA THR A 41 19.68 -10.91 -10.30
C THR A 41 18.75 -10.85 -11.52
N ALA A 42 18.93 -11.75 -12.49
CA ALA A 42 18.05 -11.86 -13.64
C ALA A 42 16.61 -12.27 -13.25
N ALA A 43 16.44 -13.14 -12.25
CA ALA A 43 15.13 -13.50 -11.72
C ALA A 43 14.42 -12.30 -11.07
N ALA A 44 15.14 -11.48 -10.31
CA ALA A 44 14.60 -10.25 -9.73
C ALA A 44 14.21 -9.22 -10.81
N ALA A 45 15.03 -9.06 -11.85
CA ALA A 45 14.71 -8.22 -13.01
C ALA A 45 13.46 -8.70 -13.77
N ARG A 46 13.33 -10.02 -14.00
CA ARG A 46 12.11 -10.60 -14.58
C ARG A 46 10.89 -10.34 -13.71
N LEU A 47 11.01 -10.49 -12.39
CA LEU A 47 9.91 -10.20 -11.48
C LEU A 47 9.50 -8.73 -11.53
N ALA A 48 10.44 -7.78 -11.59
CA ALA A 48 10.10 -6.37 -11.78
C ALA A 48 9.30 -6.13 -13.06
N ALA A 49 9.70 -6.74 -14.18
CA ALA A 49 8.98 -6.63 -15.45
C ALA A 49 7.57 -7.23 -15.38
N VAL A 50 7.42 -8.40 -14.73
CA VAL A 50 6.11 -9.03 -14.49
C VAL A 50 5.24 -8.13 -13.60
N THR A 51 5.80 -7.56 -12.54
CA THR A 51 5.09 -6.61 -11.67
C THR A 51 4.67 -5.36 -12.43
N ALA A 52 5.55 -4.78 -13.25
CA ALA A 52 5.22 -3.63 -14.10
C ALA A 52 4.01 -3.95 -15.01
N ALA A 53 4.02 -5.11 -15.65
CA ALA A 53 2.92 -5.56 -16.51
C ALA A 53 1.61 -5.77 -15.72
N ARG A 54 1.67 -6.38 -14.53
CA ARG A 54 0.51 -6.55 -13.63
C ARG A 54 -0.10 -5.21 -13.22
N LEU A 55 0.76 -4.22 -12.95
CA LEU A 55 0.40 -2.84 -12.61
C LEU A 55 0.12 -1.96 -13.85
N ARG A 56 0.18 -2.55 -15.06
CA ARG A 56 -0.07 -1.88 -16.35
C ARG A 56 0.81 -0.65 -16.60
N LEU A 57 2.04 -0.67 -16.10
CA LEU A 57 3.04 0.36 -16.37
C LEU A 57 3.72 0.10 -17.72
N PRO A 58 4.08 1.15 -18.48
CA PRO A 58 4.83 1.00 -19.72
C PRO A 58 6.27 0.55 -19.47
N SER A 59 6.98 0.21 -20.55
CA SER A 59 8.42 -0.06 -20.54
C SER A 59 9.18 1.11 -21.16
N PRO A 60 10.15 1.73 -20.47
CA PRO A 60 10.53 1.50 -19.07
C PRO A 60 9.50 2.05 -18.06
N PRO A 61 9.33 1.41 -16.90
CA PRO A 61 8.35 1.83 -15.89
C PRO A 61 8.70 3.21 -15.35
N LEU A 62 7.73 4.12 -15.38
CA LEU A 62 7.90 5.52 -14.93
C LEU A 62 9.05 6.25 -15.66
N GLY A 63 9.43 5.81 -16.86
CA GLY A 63 10.54 6.38 -17.60
C GLY A 63 11.94 5.98 -17.09
N ASP A 64 12.04 5.18 -16.04
CA ASP A 64 13.30 4.83 -15.37
C ASP A 64 13.89 3.51 -15.89
N ARG A 65 15.13 3.58 -16.38
CA ARG A 65 15.90 2.44 -16.93
C ARG A 65 16.94 1.89 -15.96
N GLY A 66 16.94 2.34 -14.70
CA GLY A 66 17.87 1.89 -13.68
C GLY A 66 17.77 0.38 -13.40
N PRO A 67 18.86 -0.25 -12.94
CA PRO A 67 18.90 -1.69 -12.70
C PRO A 67 18.10 -2.08 -11.45
N VAL A 68 17.79 -3.37 -11.33
CA VAL A 68 17.36 -3.96 -10.05
C VAL A 68 18.57 -4.17 -9.15
N GLY A 69 18.50 -3.69 -7.90
CA GLY A 69 19.55 -3.86 -6.91
C GLY A 69 19.45 -5.20 -6.16
N PRO A 70 20.29 -5.43 -5.14
CA PRO A 70 20.22 -6.66 -4.33
C PRO A 70 19.02 -6.68 -3.36
N GLY A 71 18.34 -5.56 -3.14
CA GLY A 71 17.25 -5.41 -2.16
C GLY A 71 16.11 -6.43 -2.30
N PRO A 72 15.51 -6.63 -3.48
CA PRO A 72 14.49 -7.66 -3.70
C PRO A 72 14.98 -9.08 -3.39
N VAL A 73 16.26 -9.37 -3.66
CA VAL A 73 16.86 -10.69 -3.38
C VAL A 73 16.99 -10.90 -1.88
N LEU A 74 17.47 -9.89 -1.15
CA LEU A 74 17.51 -9.89 0.32
C LEU A 74 16.11 -10.08 0.91
N LEU A 75 15.10 -9.35 0.41
CA LEU A 75 13.71 -9.49 0.87
C LEU A 75 13.14 -10.88 0.58
N ALA A 76 13.44 -11.46 -0.59
CA ALA A 76 13.02 -12.80 -0.93
C ALA A 76 13.62 -13.84 0.03
N ALA A 77 14.91 -13.71 0.37
CA ALA A 77 15.56 -14.57 1.37
C ALA A 77 14.94 -14.41 2.76
N VAL A 78 14.72 -13.17 3.22
CA VAL A 78 14.08 -12.83 4.51
C VAL A 78 12.69 -13.49 4.62
N ILE A 79 11.88 -13.39 3.59
CA ILE A 79 10.53 -13.98 3.54
C ILE A 79 10.59 -15.51 3.54
N GLY A 80 11.50 -16.10 2.78
CA GLY A 80 11.71 -17.55 2.75
C GLY A 80 12.20 -18.10 4.09
N ALA A 81 13.00 -17.32 4.82
CA ALA A 81 13.55 -17.66 6.12
C ALA A 81 12.67 -17.23 7.32
N ARG A 82 11.38 -16.90 7.11
CA ARG A 82 10.45 -16.43 8.16
C ARG A 82 10.35 -17.31 9.41
N THR A 83 10.72 -18.59 9.33
CA THR A 83 10.77 -19.50 10.50
C THR A 83 12.00 -19.30 11.38
N ARG A 84 12.92 -18.41 10.98
CA ARG A 84 14.12 -17.96 11.70
C ARG A 84 14.06 -16.44 11.88
N PRO A 85 13.14 -15.94 12.73
CA PRO A 85 12.78 -14.52 12.74
C PRO A 85 13.93 -13.60 13.17
N ARG A 86 14.86 -14.05 14.03
CA ARG A 86 15.99 -13.21 14.47
C ARG A 86 16.95 -12.93 13.31
N GLU A 87 17.33 -13.97 12.59
CA GLU A 87 18.22 -13.90 11.43
C GLU A 87 17.54 -13.15 10.27
N ALA A 88 16.26 -13.43 10.02
CA ALA A 88 15.48 -12.73 9.00
C ALA A 88 15.37 -11.23 9.28
N LEU A 89 15.18 -10.82 10.55
CA LEU A 89 15.16 -9.40 10.94
C LEU A 89 16.53 -8.74 10.76
N ALA A 90 17.63 -9.43 11.09
CA ALA A 90 18.98 -8.92 10.88
C ALA A 90 19.27 -8.67 9.39
N VAL A 91 18.86 -9.59 8.51
CA VAL A 91 18.99 -9.41 7.05
C VAL A 91 18.04 -8.32 6.53
N ALA A 92 16.81 -8.23 7.05
CA ALA A 92 15.87 -7.17 6.66
C ALA A 92 16.41 -5.77 6.96
N ALA A 93 17.09 -5.59 8.10
CA ALA A 93 17.73 -4.34 8.47
C ALA A 93 18.90 -3.94 7.55
N ALA A 94 19.49 -4.90 6.83
CA ALA A 94 20.56 -4.68 5.87
C ALA A 94 20.07 -4.42 4.44
N VAL A 95 18.74 -4.42 4.20
CA VAL A 95 18.18 -4.17 2.86
C VAL A 95 18.47 -2.71 2.46
N PRO A 96 19.20 -2.46 1.35
CA PRO A 96 19.50 -1.10 0.91
C PRO A 96 18.23 -0.37 0.46
N ARG A 97 18.27 0.96 0.38
CA ARG A 97 17.19 1.75 -0.24
C ARG A 97 17.07 1.43 -1.73
N ALA A 98 15.86 1.62 -2.27
CA ALA A 98 15.62 1.34 -3.68
C ALA A 98 16.21 2.42 -4.58
N GLY A 99 17.06 2.02 -5.54
CA GLY A 99 17.76 2.94 -6.44
C GLY A 99 17.02 3.26 -7.75
N SER A 100 16.00 2.48 -8.12
CA SER A 100 15.29 2.60 -9.39
C SER A 100 13.83 2.16 -9.30
N ALA A 101 13.01 2.49 -10.29
CA ALA A 101 11.63 2.01 -10.43
C ALA A 101 11.58 0.49 -10.58
N PHE A 102 12.50 -0.10 -11.34
CA PHE A 102 12.62 -1.55 -11.44
C PHE A 102 12.90 -2.20 -10.08
N ASP A 103 13.79 -1.61 -9.27
CA ASP A 103 14.07 -2.12 -7.94
C ASP A 103 12.83 -2.06 -7.04
N ARG A 104 12.10 -0.93 -7.05
CA ARG A 104 10.84 -0.78 -6.30
C ARG A 104 9.77 -1.78 -6.73
N LEU A 105 9.63 -2.03 -8.04
CA LEU A 105 8.67 -3.00 -8.58
C LEU A 105 9.05 -4.44 -8.25
N ALA A 106 10.35 -4.79 -8.24
CA ALA A 106 10.79 -6.10 -7.77
C ALA A 106 10.47 -6.29 -6.28
N ARG A 107 10.77 -5.29 -5.43
CA ARG A 107 10.42 -5.33 -3.99
C ARG A 107 8.92 -5.51 -3.79
N HIS A 108 8.11 -4.72 -4.50
CA HIS A 108 6.66 -4.86 -4.44
C HIS A 108 6.19 -6.24 -4.89
N GLY A 109 6.72 -6.76 -6.00
CA GLY A 109 6.39 -8.08 -6.53
C GLY A 109 6.74 -9.23 -5.57
N VAL A 110 7.79 -9.07 -4.75
CA VAL A 110 8.16 -10.03 -3.71
C VAL A 110 7.25 -9.90 -2.49
N VAL A 111 7.08 -8.68 -1.97
CA VAL A 111 6.45 -8.44 -0.65
C VAL A 111 4.93 -8.50 -0.72
N ALA A 112 4.29 -7.91 -1.74
CA ALA A 112 2.83 -7.83 -1.84
C ALA A 112 2.12 -9.19 -1.73
N PRO A 113 2.52 -10.26 -2.45
CA PRO A 113 1.86 -11.56 -2.31
C PRO A 113 2.20 -12.27 -0.98
N ALA A 114 3.30 -11.90 -0.32
CA ALA A 114 3.78 -12.55 0.90
C ALA A 114 3.20 -11.94 2.18
N VAL A 115 2.90 -10.63 2.18
CA VAL A 115 2.66 -9.85 3.41
C VAL A 115 1.50 -10.38 4.27
N ALA A 116 0.44 -10.91 3.66
CA ALA A 116 -0.70 -11.49 4.38
C ALA A 116 -0.33 -12.76 5.18
N ARG A 117 0.80 -13.39 4.84
CA ARG A 117 1.31 -14.63 5.47
C ARG A 117 2.45 -14.35 6.46
N LEU A 118 2.76 -13.08 6.69
CA LEU A 118 3.78 -12.62 7.63
C LEU A 118 3.11 -11.95 8.83
N THR A 119 3.73 -12.05 10.00
CA THR A 119 3.20 -11.47 11.23
C THR A 119 4.30 -10.79 12.03
N GLY A 120 3.87 -9.96 13.00
CA GLY A 120 4.76 -9.35 13.98
C GLY A 120 5.85 -8.45 13.37
N PRO A 121 7.03 -8.36 14.00
CA PRO A 121 8.11 -7.47 13.58
C PRO A 121 8.61 -7.74 12.16
N LEU A 122 8.57 -8.99 11.70
CA LEU A 122 9.03 -9.35 10.36
C LEU A 122 8.14 -8.73 9.28
N ARG A 123 6.81 -8.72 9.49
CA ARG A 123 5.86 -8.06 8.57
C ARG A 123 6.16 -6.56 8.46
N ALA A 124 6.43 -5.90 9.58
CA ALA A 124 6.76 -4.47 9.59
C ALA A 124 8.06 -4.21 8.82
N ALA A 125 9.13 -4.97 9.11
CA ALA A 125 10.43 -4.78 8.47
C ALA A 125 10.38 -4.95 6.94
N VAL A 126 9.64 -5.94 6.42
CA VAL A 126 9.51 -6.12 4.95
C VAL A 126 8.65 -5.03 4.30
N LEU A 127 7.67 -4.47 5.01
CA LEU A 127 6.86 -3.35 4.53
C LEU A 127 7.68 -2.07 4.47
N ASP A 128 8.49 -1.80 5.50
CA ASP A 128 9.37 -0.62 5.55
C ASP A 128 10.41 -0.66 4.42
N ALA A 129 10.86 -1.85 4.05
CA ALA A 129 11.78 -2.07 2.93
C ALA A 129 11.11 -2.10 1.54
N SER A 130 9.76 -2.08 1.48
CA SER A 130 8.96 -2.01 0.25
C SER A 130 7.87 -0.92 0.36
N PRO A 131 8.24 0.37 0.29
CA PRO A 131 7.31 1.48 0.47
C PRO A 131 6.10 1.44 -0.47
N LEU A 132 6.26 0.95 -1.71
CA LEU A 132 5.16 0.78 -2.65
C LEU A 132 4.11 -0.25 -2.16
N THR A 133 4.55 -1.33 -1.50
CA THR A 133 3.61 -2.27 -0.85
C THR A 133 2.96 -1.65 0.38
N GLY A 134 3.71 -0.87 1.17
CA GLY A 134 3.18 -0.11 2.30
C GLY A 134 2.10 0.87 1.87
N LEU A 135 2.37 1.69 0.84
CA LEU A 135 1.47 2.69 0.26
C LEU A 135 0.13 2.08 -0.14
N PHE A 136 0.14 0.99 -0.92
CA PHE A 136 -1.10 0.36 -1.36
C PHE A 136 -1.76 -0.50 -0.29
N GLY A 137 -0.99 -1.01 0.67
CA GLY A 137 -1.46 -1.73 1.85
C GLY A 137 -1.67 -0.82 3.06
N THR A 138 -1.09 -1.22 4.18
CA THR A 138 -0.97 -0.41 5.40
C THR A 138 0.49 -0.44 5.81
N PRO A 139 1.22 0.69 5.79
CA PRO A 139 2.62 0.73 6.20
C PRO A 139 2.75 0.46 7.71
N SER A 140 3.97 0.20 8.18
CA SER A 140 4.24 0.36 9.60
C SER A 140 4.27 1.85 9.94
N ARG A 141 4.09 2.20 11.22
CA ARG A 141 4.20 3.59 11.66
C ARG A 141 5.56 4.23 11.31
N ALA A 142 6.64 3.45 11.30
CA ALA A 142 7.96 3.93 10.90
C ALA A 142 8.10 4.08 9.37
N GLY A 143 7.31 3.31 8.61
CA GLY A 143 7.30 3.31 7.15
C GLY A 143 6.33 4.32 6.51
N GLU A 144 5.46 4.96 7.28
CA GLU A 144 4.50 5.97 6.79
C GLU A 144 5.19 7.07 5.95
N PRO A 145 6.27 7.74 6.41
CA PRO A 145 6.92 8.77 5.62
C PRO A 145 7.48 8.26 4.28
N ALA A 146 8.01 7.04 4.26
CA ALA A 146 8.55 6.44 3.03
C ALA A 146 7.43 6.08 2.03
N ALA A 147 6.25 5.70 2.52
CA ALA A 147 5.07 5.45 1.69
C ALA A 147 4.49 6.75 1.11
N GLU A 148 4.51 7.85 1.88
CA GLU A 148 4.14 9.19 1.38
C GLU A 148 5.12 9.67 0.30
N GLU A 149 6.42 9.56 0.53
CA GLU A 149 7.45 9.89 -0.47
C GLU A 149 7.31 9.03 -1.73
N GLU A 150 6.94 7.75 -1.59
CA GLU A 150 6.61 6.88 -2.73
C GLU A 150 5.42 7.42 -3.52
N LEU A 151 4.37 7.89 -2.85
CA LEU A 151 3.23 8.50 -3.53
C LEU A 151 3.65 9.76 -4.28
N GLU A 152 4.42 10.67 -3.66
CA GLU A 152 4.92 11.88 -4.33
C GLU A 152 5.73 11.54 -5.59
N ARG A 153 6.59 10.52 -5.51
CA ARG A 153 7.36 10.01 -6.66
C ARG A 153 6.44 9.45 -7.75
N LEU A 154 5.37 8.74 -7.41
CA LEU A 154 4.39 8.27 -8.39
C LEU A 154 3.64 9.46 -9.04
N LEU A 155 3.25 10.45 -8.25
CA LEU A 155 2.51 11.62 -8.73
C LEU A 155 3.32 12.51 -9.67
N ALA A 156 4.66 12.46 -9.60
CA ALA A 156 5.56 13.13 -10.53
C ALA A 156 5.49 12.56 -11.97
N HIS A 157 4.84 11.41 -12.18
CA HIS A 157 4.69 10.77 -13.49
C HIS A 157 3.21 10.50 -13.82
N ALA A 158 2.80 10.70 -15.07
CA ALA A 158 1.41 10.49 -15.50
C ALA A 158 0.93 9.03 -15.28
N ASP A 159 1.77 8.05 -15.60
CA ASP A 159 1.46 6.62 -15.38
C ASP A 159 1.43 6.28 -13.89
N GLY A 160 2.37 6.84 -13.11
CA GLY A 160 2.43 6.66 -11.67
C GLY A 160 1.21 7.24 -10.96
N ARG A 161 0.76 8.44 -11.35
CA ARG A 161 -0.50 9.03 -10.89
C ARG A 161 -1.69 8.14 -11.20
N THR A 162 -1.77 7.62 -12.41
CA THR A 162 -2.85 6.73 -12.84
C THR A 162 -2.87 5.45 -12.00
N LEU A 163 -1.70 4.83 -11.81
CA LEU A 163 -1.50 3.67 -10.95
C LEU A 163 -1.96 3.95 -9.52
N ALA A 164 -1.43 5.00 -8.89
CA ALA A 164 -1.76 5.36 -7.51
C ALA A 164 -3.27 5.59 -7.33
N ALA A 165 -3.90 6.29 -8.27
CA ALA A 165 -5.33 6.55 -8.22
C ALA A 165 -6.16 5.26 -8.36
N VAL A 166 -5.73 4.29 -9.19
CA VAL A 166 -6.40 3.00 -9.34
C VAL A 166 -6.24 2.14 -8.08
N GLU A 167 -5.02 2.01 -7.55
CA GLU A 167 -4.74 1.14 -6.40
C GLU A 167 -5.37 1.66 -5.10
N LEU A 168 -5.36 2.99 -4.89
CA LEU A 168 -6.00 3.60 -3.71
C LEU A 168 -7.53 3.59 -3.80
N ALA A 169 -8.12 3.54 -5.00
CA ALA A 169 -9.56 3.52 -5.21
C ALA A 169 -10.25 2.21 -4.79
N GLY A 170 -9.50 1.11 -4.73
CA GLY A 170 -10.00 -0.19 -4.28
C GLY A 170 -10.61 -0.13 -2.88
N VAL A 171 -11.56 -1.03 -2.58
CA VAL A 171 -12.11 -1.14 -1.22
C VAL A 171 -11.00 -1.53 -0.26
N PRO A 172 -10.80 -0.80 0.86
CA PRO A 172 -9.82 -1.18 1.86
C PRO A 172 -10.11 -2.58 2.42
N ALA A 173 -9.10 -3.44 2.45
CA ALA A 173 -9.18 -4.82 2.93
C ALA A 173 -9.54 -4.91 4.41
N ASP A 174 -9.07 -3.95 5.22
CA ASP A 174 -9.33 -3.89 6.66
C ASP A 174 -9.51 -2.44 7.16
N ALA A 175 -9.77 -2.31 8.46
CA ALA A 175 -9.98 -1.02 9.11
C ALA A 175 -8.71 -0.15 9.16
N ALA A 176 -7.53 -0.76 9.28
CA ALA A 176 -6.26 -0.05 9.35
C ALA A 176 -5.92 0.57 8.00
N GLN A 177 -6.13 -0.17 6.90
CA GLN A 177 -5.92 0.32 5.54
C GLN A 177 -6.89 1.47 5.21
N ALA A 178 -8.15 1.38 5.63
CA ALA A 178 -9.13 2.44 5.40
C ALA A 178 -8.72 3.75 6.11
N ARG A 179 -8.22 3.65 7.34
CA ARG A 179 -7.69 4.80 8.10
C ARG A 179 -6.45 5.38 7.42
N TRP A 180 -5.45 4.55 7.14
CA TRP A 180 -4.23 4.95 6.44
C TRP A 180 -4.53 5.70 5.14
N ARG A 181 -5.34 5.09 4.25
CA ARG A 181 -5.68 5.74 2.98
C ARG A 181 -6.50 7.01 3.17
N GLY A 182 -7.40 7.04 4.15
CA GLY A 182 -8.17 8.24 4.50
C GLY A 182 -7.29 9.38 5.02
N ASP A 183 -6.32 9.09 5.89
CA ASP A 183 -5.35 10.06 6.42
C ASP A 183 -4.42 10.56 5.30
N LEU A 184 -3.90 9.66 4.47
CA LEU A 184 -3.06 9.97 3.30
C LEU A 184 -3.79 10.93 2.34
N LEU A 185 -5.02 10.61 1.94
CA LEU A 185 -5.81 11.47 1.04
C LEU A 185 -6.21 12.80 1.69
N ASP A 186 -6.39 12.85 3.01
CA ASP A 186 -6.67 14.10 3.72
C ASP A 186 -5.44 15.03 3.68
N GLY A 187 -4.24 14.49 3.85
CA GLY A 187 -2.98 15.24 3.70
C GLY A 187 -2.81 15.82 2.30
N PHE A 188 -3.13 15.04 1.27
CA PHE A 188 -3.02 15.48 -0.13
C PHE A 188 -4.16 16.40 -0.58
N ARG A 189 -5.26 16.55 0.17
CA ARG A 189 -6.42 17.33 -0.28
C ARG A 189 -6.10 18.80 -0.53
N LEU A 190 -5.08 19.37 0.11
CA LEU A 190 -4.69 20.77 -0.10
C LEU A 190 -3.64 20.92 -1.20
N ALA A 191 -2.71 19.97 -1.28
CA ALA A 191 -1.61 19.98 -2.24
C ALA A 191 -2.07 19.57 -3.65
N ASP A 192 -2.89 18.52 -3.77
CA ASP A 192 -3.36 17.98 -5.05
C ASP A 192 -4.82 17.49 -4.96
N ARG A 193 -5.76 18.45 -4.98
CA ARG A 193 -7.20 18.18 -4.98
C ARG A 193 -7.64 17.30 -6.14
N ALA A 194 -7.03 17.50 -7.32
CA ALA A 194 -7.41 16.77 -8.51
C ALA A 194 -7.14 15.27 -8.32
N PHE A 195 -6.01 14.92 -7.69
CA PHE A 195 -5.65 13.53 -7.44
C PHE A 195 -6.63 12.87 -6.48
N VAL A 196 -6.97 13.54 -5.38
CA VAL A 196 -7.95 13.02 -4.41
C VAL A 196 -9.30 12.78 -5.09
N LEU A 197 -9.76 13.70 -5.94
CA LEU A 197 -10.99 13.50 -6.72
C LEU A 197 -10.87 12.34 -7.72
N ASP A 198 -9.73 12.18 -8.39
CA ASP A 198 -9.49 11.06 -9.32
C ASP A 198 -9.57 9.69 -8.59
N VAL A 199 -9.09 9.61 -7.34
CA VAL A 199 -9.19 8.40 -6.50
C VAL A 199 -10.66 8.08 -6.20
N TYR A 200 -11.45 9.04 -5.72
CA TYR A 200 -12.87 8.77 -5.41
C TYR A 200 -13.71 8.52 -6.67
N GLU A 201 -13.38 9.18 -7.78
CA GLU A 201 -14.05 8.96 -9.06
C GLU A 201 -13.82 7.52 -9.55
N LYS A 202 -12.58 7.03 -9.47
CA LYS A 202 -12.28 5.62 -9.76
C LYS A 202 -12.95 4.68 -8.75
N ALA A 203 -12.96 5.03 -7.46
CA ALA A 203 -13.57 4.21 -6.41
C ALA A 203 -15.06 4.00 -6.67
N LEU A 204 -15.79 5.06 -6.99
CA LEU A 204 -17.23 5.00 -7.27
C LEU A 204 -17.52 4.34 -8.61
N ARG A 205 -16.67 4.55 -9.62
CA ARG A 205 -16.85 3.98 -10.95
C ARG A 205 -16.60 2.47 -11.00
N PHE A 206 -15.55 1.99 -10.33
CA PHE A 206 -15.10 0.60 -10.44
C PHE A 206 -15.43 -0.26 -9.22
N HIS A 207 -15.61 0.34 -8.05
CA HIS A 207 -15.84 -0.35 -6.78
C HIS A 207 -17.05 0.19 -6.02
N GLY A 208 -17.96 0.88 -6.72
CA GLY A 208 -19.05 1.61 -6.09
C GLY A 208 -20.06 0.71 -5.36
N ALA A 209 -20.25 -0.53 -5.81
CA ALA A 209 -21.15 -1.48 -5.16
C ALA A 209 -20.59 -1.93 -3.81
N GLU A 210 -19.31 -2.31 -3.81
CA GLU A 210 -18.59 -2.81 -2.65
C GLU A 210 -18.39 -1.70 -1.60
N HIS A 211 -18.13 -0.46 -2.03
CA HIS A 211 -18.10 0.71 -1.13
C HIS A 211 -19.48 0.99 -0.50
N ARG A 212 -20.58 0.76 -1.22
CA ARG A 212 -21.95 0.90 -0.66
C ARG A 212 -22.28 -0.21 0.33
N GLU A 213 -21.90 -1.45 0.04
CA GLU A 213 -22.08 -2.58 0.94
C GLU A 213 -21.34 -2.35 2.26
N ARG A 214 -20.06 -1.95 2.18
CA ARG A 214 -19.26 -1.60 3.35
C ARG A 214 -19.88 -0.45 4.14
N LEU A 215 -20.40 0.57 3.46
CA LEU A 215 -21.08 1.69 4.11
C LEU A 215 -22.36 1.22 4.83
N ALA A 216 -23.15 0.35 4.23
CA ALA A 216 -24.35 -0.21 4.85
C ALA A 216 -24.04 -1.10 6.06
N GLU A 217 -22.93 -1.84 6.02
CA GLU A 217 -22.40 -2.58 7.17
C GLU A 217 -21.94 -1.63 8.29
N ALA A 218 -21.16 -0.60 7.95
CA ALA A 218 -20.69 0.44 8.86
C ALA A 218 -21.81 1.29 9.50
N VAL A 219 -23.01 1.33 8.91
CA VAL A 219 -24.19 1.97 9.52
C VAL A 219 -24.83 1.06 10.57
N ARG A 220 -24.74 -0.27 10.40
CA ARG A 220 -25.29 -1.26 11.34
C ARG A 220 -24.33 -1.51 12.50
N ASP A 221 -23.03 -1.57 12.22
CA ASP A 221 -21.97 -1.69 13.22
C ASP A 221 -21.44 -0.31 13.61
N ASN A 222 -21.64 0.12 14.86
CA ASN A 222 -21.13 1.40 15.35
C ASN A 222 -19.67 1.35 15.84
N GLY A 223 -18.98 0.23 15.66
CA GLY A 223 -17.62 -0.05 16.12
C GLY A 223 -16.51 0.40 15.17
N GLU A 224 -15.47 -0.43 15.08
CA GLU A 224 -14.23 -0.11 14.35
C GLU A 224 -14.47 0.11 12.84
N LEU A 225 -15.39 -0.66 12.25
CA LEU A 225 -15.73 -0.54 10.83
C LEU A 225 -16.35 0.83 10.51
N ALA A 226 -17.19 1.37 11.40
CA ALA A 226 -17.77 2.71 11.24
C ALA A 226 -16.71 3.80 11.23
N GLU A 227 -15.76 3.75 12.18
CA GLU A 227 -14.67 4.74 12.26
C GLU A 227 -13.75 4.66 11.05
N ALA A 228 -13.38 3.44 10.64
CA ALA A 228 -12.56 3.22 9.45
C ALA A 228 -13.25 3.70 8.16
N THR A 229 -14.54 3.42 8.01
CA THR A 229 -15.33 3.86 6.85
C THR A 229 -15.49 5.38 6.84
N ALA A 230 -15.69 6.01 8.01
CA ALA A 230 -15.76 7.46 8.12
C ALA A 230 -14.41 8.13 7.79
N ALA A 231 -13.29 7.55 8.23
CA ALA A 231 -11.95 8.02 7.91
C ALA A 231 -11.70 8.01 6.40
N TRP A 232 -12.09 6.93 5.71
CA TRP A 232 -12.00 6.84 4.25
C TRP A 232 -12.80 7.92 3.53
N TRP A 233 -14.01 8.28 3.98
CA TRP A 233 -14.85 9.30 3.33
C TRP A 233 -14.54 10.75 3.77
N ARG A 234 -13.74 10.94 4.81
CA ARG A 234 -13.44 12.26 5.41
C ARG A 234 -12.80 13.25 4.41
N PRO A 235 -11.79 12.89 3.59
CA PRO A 235 -11.20 13.81 2.62
C PRO A 235 -12.23 14.37 1.64
N LEU A 236 -13.09 13.51 1.08
CA LEU A 236 -14.14 13.95 0.15
C LEU A 236 -15.19 14.83 0.85
N ALA A 237 -15.55 14.51 2.09
CA ALA A 237 -16.48 15.33 2.89
C ALA A 237 -15.93 16.74 3.19
N ALA A 238 -14.61 16.87 3.37
CA ALA A 238 -13.91 18.15 3.53
C ALA A 238 -13.85 18.93 2.20
N LEU A 239 -13.60 18.24 1.08
CA LEU A 239 -13.63 18.85 -0.26
C LEU A 239 -15.03 19.33 -0.66
N GLU A 240 -16.10 18.60 -0.33
CA GLU A 240 -17.46 19.06 -0.64
C GLU A 240 -17.81 20.37 0.08
N ARG A 241 -17.34 20.53 1.33
CA ARG A 241 -17.57 21.74 2.12
C ARG A 241 -16.84 22.97 1.54
N SER A 242 -15.63 22.78 1.03
CA SER A 242 -14.73 23.86 0.60
C SER A 242 -14.75 24.12 -0.91
N HIS A 243 -15.09 23.10 -1.71
CA HIS A 243 -14.94 23.10 -3.16
C HIS A 243 -16.10 22.38 -3.88
N ARG A 244 -17.34 22.61 -3.42
CA ARG A 244 -18.55 21.94 -3.95
C ARG A 244 -18.68 21.94 -5.47
N GLN A 245 -18.29 23.03 -6.14
CA GLN A 245 -18.39 23.12 -7.60
C GLN A 245 -17.44 22.16 -8.32
N LEU A 246 -16.27 21.84 -7.74
CA LEU A 246 -15.35 20.86 -8.32
C LEU A 246 -15.97 19.46 -8.31
N LEU A 247 -16.67 19.08 -7.25
CA LEU A 247 -17.35 17.78 -7.18
C LEU A 247 -18.51 17.71 -8.17
N ARG A 248 -19.28 18.80 -8.34
CA ARG A 248 -20.38 18.86 -9.31
C ARG A 248 -19.91 18.76 -10.76
N ALA A 249 -18.71 19.27 -11.06
CA ALA A 249 -18.12 19.18 -12.38
C ALA A 249 -17.58 17.78 -12.73
N ARG A 250 -17.62 16.81 -11.79
CA ARG A 250 -17.07 15.46 -11.96
C ARG A 250 -18.20 14.44 -12.14
N PRO A 251 -18.56 14.08 -13.38
CA PRO A 251 -19.69 13.19 -13.65
C PRO A 251 -19.51 11.77 -13.10
N GLY A 252 -18.27 11.31 -12.90
CA GLY A 252 -18.01 9.98 -12.33
C GLY A 252 -18.19 9.89 -10.81
N LEU A 253 -18.39 11.00 -10.11
CA LEU A 253 -18.74 11.01 -8.69
C LEU A 253 -20.26 10.81 -8.51
N VAL A 254 -20.79 9.66 -8.95
CA VAL A 254 -22.19 9.30 -8.69
C VAL A 254 -22.29 8.55 -7.37
N GLY A 255 -23.23 8.93 -6.50
CA GLY A 255 -23.51 8.22 -5.25
C GLY A 255 -22.62 8.56 -4.07
N TYR A 256 -21.70 9.53 -4.18
CA TYR A 256 -20.89 9.99 -3.05
C TYR A 256 -21.65 10.62 -1.86
N PRO A 257 -22.86 11.23 -2.00
CA PRO A 257 -23.48 11.94 -0.87
C PRO A 257 -23.67 11.08 0.38
N ALA A 258 -24.00 9.78 0.22
CA ALA A 258 -24.19 8.87 1.34
C ALA A 258 -22.91 8.70 2.18
N GLY A 259 -21.75 8.55 1.52
CA GLY A 259 -20.46 8.42 2.21
C GLY A 259 -20.05 9.71 2.94
N ILE A 260 -20.25 10.87 2.29
CA ILE A 260 -20.00 12.18 2.90
C ILE A 260 -20.89 12.39 4.14
N ASP A 261 -22.18 12.12 4.01
CA ASP A 261 -23.14 12.31 5.11
C ASP A 261 -22.84 11.40 6.30
N PHE A 262 -22.37 10.18 6.03
CA PHE A 262 -21.91 9.26 7.06
C PHE A 262 -20.68 9.80 7.80
N ALA A 263 -19.63 10.21 7.07
CA ALA A 263 -18.43 10.79 7.67
C ALA A 263 -18.74 12.04 8.53
N ARG A 264 -19.66 12.89 8.06
CA ARG A 264 -20.11 14.08 8.81
C ARG A 264 -20.84 13.72 10.09
N ARG A 265 -21.74 12.74 10.04
CA ARG A 265 -22.46 12.27 11.23
C ARG A 265 -21.52 11.72 12.29
N ARG A 266 -20.53 10.90 11.88
CA ARG A 266 -19.49 10.39 12.80
C ARG A 266 -18.66 11.51 13.41
N ALA A 267 -18.22 12.48 12.61
CA ALA A 267 -17.46 13.62 13.12
C ALA A 267 -18.24 14.45 14.17
N ARG A 268 -19.55 14.66 13.96
CA ARG A 268 -20.42 15.35 14.93
C ARG A 268 -20.59 14.54 16.22
N LEU A 269 -20.83 13.23 16.11
CA LEU A 269 -20.96 12.35 17.27
C LEU A 269 -19.67 12.37 18.12
N ALA A 270 -18.51 12.26 17.48
CA ALA A 270 -17.22 12.33 18.16
C ALA A 270 -17.01 13.66 18.89
N ALA A 271 -17.42 14.78 18.30
CA ALA A 271 -17.35 16.10 18.94
C ALA A 271 -18.24 16.18 20.19
N MET A 272 -19.50 15.74 20.09
CA MET A 272 -20.44 15.73 21.22
C MET A 272 -19.96 14.88 22.40
N VAL A 273 -19.36 13.71 22.12
CA VAL A 273 -18.80 12.84 23.16
C VAL A 273 -17.62 13.50 23.86
N ARG A 274 -16.72 14.18 23.14
CA ARG A 274 -15.59 14.92 23.74
C ARG A 274 -16.09 16.04 24.66
N GLU A 275 -17.02 16.85 24.18
CA GLU A 275 -17.59 17.95 24.99
C GLU A 275 -18.30 17.44 26.25
N ALA A 276 -18.99 16.30 26.18
CA ALA A 276 -19.65 15.69 27.33
C ALA A 276 -18.63 15.16 28.35
N PHE A 277 -17.49 14.65 27.89
CA PHE A 277 -16.42 14.17 28.75
C PHE A 277 -15.67 15.32 29.45
N GLU A 278 -15.41 16.42 28.72
CA GLU A 278 -14.79 17.63 29.27
C GLU A 278 -15.67 18.29 30.34
N ARG A 279 -16.98 18.40 30.09
CA ARG A 279 -17.96 18.92 31.07
C ARG A 279 -18.10 18.09 32.35
N ARG A 280 -17.72 16.80 32.33
CA ARG A 280 -17.73 15.94 33.54
C ARG A 280 -16.42 16.03 34.34
N ARG A 281 -15.37 16.62 33.76
CA ARG A 281 -14.07 16.81 34.41
C ARG A 281 -13.91 18.18 35.07
N SER A 282 -14.70 19.16 34.66
CA SER A 282 -14.85 20.50 35.26
C SER A 282 -15.81 20.47 36.43
#